data_AF-A0A0F9Q653-F1
#
_entry.id   AF-A0A0F9Q653-F1
#
_cell.length_a   1.000
_cell.length_b   1.000
_cell.length_c   1.000
_cell.angle_alpha   90.00
_cell.angle_beta   90.00
_cell.angle_gamma   90.00
#
_symmetry.space_group_name_H-M   'P 1'
#
loop_
_entity.id
_entity.type
_entity.pdbx_description
1 polymer ?
#
loop_
_entity_poly.entity_id
_entity_poly.type
_entity_poly.pdbx_seq_one_letter_code
_entity_poly.pdbx_strand_id
1 'polypeptide(L)'
;MNALSIQSRRILTYSRDKLINRVTDMLLDIYKVNSHGHENFPVNTVGWHFHHLDHDELVHCEGGAKNPYKIIHIKKKHGINKEYARGHGINTEPTWFHFEDEINKTQFDLLSGEIIEVADVPDGFKLFDFTRLSSITDRLLDIMPRYKRKGIADIFEISDELHKELWFKFIDSSDPLVKGFDEDLSPLFVNQGKEVLRNIQRHPPPSGKSMIIRKQTVEEFTAIWTFDDQKWVGEFAVTGEFHIESGTIAGANNALDALDNPVVFNPANVAVQSFIKDRTFNFSFDVNETTAKILSKQFAAGLDAGESVKDISKRVQGVFEFSEKHRATRIAQTETIGAVNKGALEGNRQSGVVWGTQWLAALDDKVRDDHSSEHGNSVKLDDTFPITGLEYPGDQSVGDLSNIVNCRCTTKPLTRNPNA
;
A
#
# COMPACT_ATOMS: atom_id res chain seq x y z
N MET A 1 4.97 -3.91 -43.54
CA MET A 1 3.86 -3.43 -42.68
C MET A 1 3.22 -4.63 -42.00
N ASN A 2 2.77 -4.46 -40.76
CA ASN A 2 1.83 -5.30 -39.99
C ASN A 2 2.14 -6.80 -39.78
N ALA A 3 2.53 -7.14 -38.54
CA ALA A 3 2.30 -8.45 -37.92
C ALA A 3 2.40 -8.45 -36.37
N LEU A 4 3.17 -7.54 -35.75
CA LEU A 4 3.58 -7.63 -34.33
C LEU A 4 2.87 -6.64 -33.36
N SER A 5 1.73 -6.06 -33.72
CA SER A 5 1.10 -4.95 -32.95
C SER A 5 -0.04 -5.37 -31.99
N ILE A 6 -0.07 -6.62 -31.51
CA ILE A 6 -1.26 -7.17 -30.83
C ILE A 6 -1.02 -7.74 -29.41
N GLN A 7 0.22 -8.07 -29.01
CA GLN A 7 0.47 -8.81 -27.75
C GLN A 7 0.79 -7.99 -26.49
N SER A 8 1.01 -6.67 -26.57
CA SER A 8 1.44 -5.85 -25.40
C SER A 8 0.31 -5.19 -24.59
N ARG A 9 -0.96 -5.60 -24.77
CA ARG A 9 -2.12 -5.01 -24.07
C ARG A 9 -2.69 -5.93 -22.98
N ARG A 10 -2.11 -5.92 -21.76
CA ARG A 10 -2.77 -6.38 -20.49
C ARG A 10 -1.85 -6.21 -19.26
N ILE A 11 -1.82 -5.02 -18.66
CA ILE A 11 -1.50 -4.80 -17.23
C ILE A 11 -2.60 -3.85 -16.70
N LEU A 12 -2.87 -3.84 -15.39
CA LEU A 12 -4.20 -3.58 -14.80
C LEU A 12 -4.41 -2.16 -14.24
N THR A 13 -5.65 -1.65 -14.27
CA THR A 13 -6.11 -0.49 -13.46
C THR A 13 -6.72 -0.97 -12.16
N TYR A 14 -6.21 -0.49 -11.03
CA TYR A 14 -7.02 -0.33 -9.82
C TYR A 14 -7.66 1.07 -9.79
N SER A 15 -8.88 1.18 -9.29
CA SER A 15 -9.50 2.47 -8.94
C SER A 15 -9.24 2.75 -7.46
N ARG A 16 -9.15 4.04 -7.08
CA ARG A 16 -8.93 4.48 -5.70
C ARG A 16 -9.87 3.77 -4.71
N ASP A 17 -11.14 3.61 -5.06
CA ASP A 17 -12.14 2.95 -4.20
C ASP A 17 -11.90 1.43 -4.04
N LYS A 18 -11.36 0.74 -5.06
CA LYS A 18 -10.95 -0.68 -4.92
C LYS A 18 -9.74 -0.84 -4.01
N LEU A 19 -8.84 0.15 -4.04
CA LEU A 19 -7.65 0.21 -3.19
C LEU A 19 -8.05 0.52 -1.73
N ILE A 20 -8.96 1.47 -1.52
CA ILE A 20 -9.55 1.78 -0.20
C ILE A 20 -10.18 0.52 0.41
N ASN A 21 -10.97 -0.22 -0.36
CA ASN A 21 -11.61 -1.43 0.13
C ASN A 21 -10.58 -2.51 0.47
N ARG A 22 -9.60 -2.76 -0.39
CA ARG A 22 -8.55 -3.79 -0.17
C ARG A 22 -7.70 -3.52 1.08
N VAL A 23 -7.42 -2.24 1.35
CA VAL A 23 -6.75 -1.76 2.57
C VAL A 23 -7.65 -1.88 3.79
N THR A 24 -8.95 -1.61 3.65
CA THR A 24 -9.93 -1.74 4.74
C THR A 24 -10.12 -3.20 5.13
N ASP A 25 -10.23 -4.12 4.16
CA ASP A 25 -10.28 -5.58 4.40
C ASP A 25 -9.04 -6.05 5.19
N MET A 26 -7.86 -5.54 4.84
CA MET A 26 -6.59 -5.83 5.52
C MET A 26 -6.52 -5.32 6.96
N LEU A 27 -7.11 -4.15 7.24
CA LEU A 27 -7.21 -3.61 8.60
C LEU A 27 -8.22 -4.39 9.46
N LEU A 28 -9.34 -4.81 8.86
CA LEU A 28 -10.40 -5.54 9.54
C LEU A 28 -9.98 -6.97 9.96
N ASP A 29 -9.18 -7.67 9.15
CA ASP A 29 -8.65 -8.99 9.53
C ASP A 29 -7.81 -8.96 10.82
N ILE A 30 -7.13 -7.84 11.09
CA ILE A 30 -6.33 -7.64 12.31
C ILE A 30 -7.22 -7.21 13.49
N TYR A 31 -8.28 -6.42 13.23
CA TYR A 31 -9.18 -5.91 14.25
C TYR A 31 -10.14 -6.98 14.83
N LYS A 32 -10.47 -8.02 14.06
CA LYS A 32 -11.30 -9.19 14.47
C LYS A 32 -10.78 -9.94 15.71
N VAL A 33 -9.57 -9.65 16.21
CA VAL A 33 -9.03 -10.20 17.45
C VAL A 33 -9.68 -9.59 18.71
N ASN A 34 -10.34 -8.42 18.64
CA ASN A 34 -10.89 -7.74 19.82
C ASN A 34 -12.33 -7.20 19.64
N SER A 35 -13.16 -7.44 20.68
CA SER A 35 -14.51 -6.92 20.98
C SER A 35 -15.75 -7.66 20.42
N HIS A 36 -16.91 -7.44 21.07
CA HIS A 36 -18.16 -8.22 20.94
C HIS A 36 -19.41 -7.31 21.07
N GLY A 37 -20.50 -7.61 20.34
CA GLY A 37 -21.88 -7.57 20.89
C GLY A 37 -23.03 -6.90 20.09
N HIS A 38 -24.08 -7.70 19.81
CA HIS A 38 -25.54 -7.37 19.66
C HIS A 38 -26.22 -7.37 18.26
N GLU A 39 -26.86 -8.48 17.83
CA GLU A 39 -28.32 -8.76 17.86
C GLU A 39 -28.60 -10.25 17.52
N ASN A 40 -29.43 -10.98 18.28
CA ASN A 40 -29.40 -12.45 18.25
C ASN A 40 -30.24 -13.11 17.12
N PHE A 41 -29.62 -13.30 15.94
CA PHE A 41 -30.02 -14.37 15.02
C PHE A 41 -29.70 -15.76 15.65
N PRO A 42 -30.43 -16.83 15.32
CA PRO A 42 -30.02 -18.17 15.72
C PRO A 42 -28.64 -18.49 15.13
N VAL A 43 -27.68 -18.81 16.01
CA VAL A 43 -26.28 -19.02 15.64
C VAL A 43 -26.19 -20.12 14.56
N ASN A 44 -25.34 -19.88 13.55
CA ASN A 44 -25.15 -20.74 12.38
C ASN A 44 -26.29 -20.77 11.33
N THR A 45 -27.24 -19.82 11.34
CA THR A 45 -28.18 -19.63 10.23
C THR A 45 -27.60 -18.77 9.10
N VAL A 46 -28.17 -18.84 7.89
CA VAL A 46 -27.76 -17.97 6.76
C VAL A 46 -27.99 -16.49 7.08
N GLY A 47 -29.11 -16.15 7.72
CA GLY A 47 -29.38 -14.80 8.21
C GLY A 47 -28.35 -14.32 9.24
N TRP A 48 -27.86 -15.19 10.13
CA TRP A 48 -26.76 -14.86 11.06
C TRP A 48 -25.47 -14.53 10.29
N HIS A 49 -25.11 -15.32 9.27
CA HIS A 49 -23.88 -15.10 8.50
C HIS A 49 -23.90 -13.78 7.73
N PHE A 50 -24.93 -13.49 6.94
CA PHE A 50 -25.05 -12.19 6.27
C PHE A 50 -25.09 -11.04 7.29
N HIS A 51 -25.96 -11.11 8.31
CA HIS A 51 -26.14 -9.95 9.18
C HIS A 51 -24.97 -9.68 10.14
N HIS A 52 -24.19 -10.68 10.55
CA HIS A 52 -23.08 -10.47 11.50
C HIS A 52 -21.67 -10.48 10.86
N LEU A 53 -21.49 -11.06 9.66
CA LEU A 53 -20.18 -11.09 9.00
C LEU A 53 -20.05 -10.11 7.83
N ASP A 54 -21.17 -9.69 7.22
CA ASP A 54 -21.19 -8.69 6.13
C ASP A 54 -21.66 -7.29 6.58
N HIS A 55 -22.28 -7.12 7.77
CA HIS A 55 -23.02 -5.89 8.13
C HIS A 55 -22.84 -5.40 9.58
N ASP A 56 -23.01 -4.08 9.78
CA ASP A 56 -23.12 -3.37 11.07
C ASP A 56 -24.22 -2.30 10.97
N GLU A 57 -24.79 -1.83 12.09
CA GLU A 57 -26.12 -1.19 12.10
C GLU A 57 -26.19 0.24 11.52
N LEU A 58 -27.11 0.48 10.58
CA LEU A 58 -28.35 1.28 10.82
C LEU A 58 -29.10 1.70 9.53
N VAL A 59 -28.42 1.94 8.40
CA VAL A 59 -29.06 2.54 7.20
C VAL A 59 -28.55 1.96 5.87
N HIS A 60 -29.22 0.90 5.38
CA HIS A 60 -29.23 0.43 3.99
C HIS A 60 -27.85 0.17 3.34
N CYS A 61 -27.29 -1.03 3.52
CA CYS A 61 -25.97 -1.39 3.00
C CYS A 61 -26.02 -2.26 1.74
N GLU A 62 -25.05 -2.06 0.85
CA GLU A 62 -24.87 -2.77 -0.43
C GLU A 62 -23.69 -3.75 -0.34
N GLY A 63 -23.88 -4.97 -0.83
CA GLY A 63 -22.88 -6.03 -0.84
C GLY A 63 -21.73 -5.75 -1.81
N GLY A 64 -20.58 -6.38 -1.55
CA GLY A 64 -19.30 -6.07 -2.19
C GLY A 64 -19.29 -6.11 -3.73
N ALA A 65 -18.43 -5.28 -4.31
CA ALA A 65 -18.40 -4.93 -5.74
C ALA A 65 -18.19 -6.10 -6.75
N LYS A 66 -17.98 -7.33 -6.30
CA LYS A 66 -17.88 -8.53 -7.15
C LYS A 66 -19.24 -9.18 -7.45
N ASN A 67 -20.24 -9.02 -6.57
CA ASN A 67 -21.61 -9.50 -6.74
C ASN A 67 -22.58 -8.61 -5.91
N PRO A 68 -22.87 -7.37 -6.37
CA PRO A 68 -23.57 -6.40 -5.55
C PRO A 68 -25.05 -6.77 -5.33
N TYR A 69 -25.38 -6.98 -4.06
CA TYR A 69 -26.74 -7.05 -3.53
C TYR A 69 -27.00 -5.83 -2.63
N LYS A 70 -28.20 -5.68 -2.06
CA LYS A 70 -28.55 -4.64 -1.10
C LYS A 70 -29.52 -5.22 -0.09
N ILE A 71 -29.25 -5.00 1.20
CA ILE A 71 -30.18 -5.37 2.27
C ILE A 71 -30.85 -4.11 2.83
N ILE A 72 -32.17 -4.19 2.95
CA ILE A 72 -33.03 -3.11 3.44
C ILE A 72 -34.02 -3.63 4.48
N HIS A 73 -34.23 -2.85 5.54
CA HIS A 73 -35.23 -3.14 6.56
C HIS A 73 -36.64 -2.84 6.03
N ILE A 74 -37.47 -3.87 5.86
CA ILE A 74 -38.87 -3.73 5.43
C ILE A 74 -39.76 -4.15 6.60
N LYS A 75 -40.28 -3.14 7.32
CA LYS A 75 -41.08 -3.28 8.55
C LYS A 75 -40.35 -3.98 9.70
N LYS A 76 -40.30 -5.32 9.68
CA LYS A 76 -39.69 -6.20 10.68
C LYS A 76 -38.94 -7.39 10.04
N LYS A 77 -38.65 -7.29 8.74
CA LYS A 77 -37.89 -8.28 7.95
C LYS A 77 -36.69 -7.61 7.29
N HIS A 78 -35.66 -8.41 7.03
CA HIS A 78 -34.51 -8.03 6.21
C HIS A 78 -34.78 -8.47 4.77
N GLY A 79 -34.93 -7.51 3.86
CA GLY A 79 -35.12 -7.79 2.44
C GLY A 79 -33.81 -7.66 1.66
N ILE A 80 -33.47 -8.64 0.83
CA ILE A 80 -32.32 -8.60 -0.08
C ILE A 80 -32.79 -8.39 -1.53
N ASN A 81 -32.14 -7.49 -2.27
CA ASN A 81 -32.55 -7.13 -3.64
C ASN A 81 -32.10 -8.10 -4.76
N LYS A 82 -31.62 -9.30 -4.39
CA LYS A 82 -31.14 -10.34 -5.32
C LYS A 82 -31.65 -11.70 -4.87
N GLU A 83 -32.15 -12.46 -5.84
CA GLU A 83 -32.52 -13.88 -5.73
C GLU A 83 -31.29 -14.77 -5.49
N TYR A 84 -30.16 -14.42 -6.12
CA TYR A 84 -28.85 -15.07 -5.95
C TYR A 84 -27.81 -14.04 -5.51
N ALA A 85 -27.11 -14.31 -4.41
CA ALA A 85 -26.05 -13.43 -3.90
C ALA A 85 -24.84 -14.23 -3.40
N ARG A 86 -23.67 -13.58 -3.35
CA ARG A 86 -22.44 -14.15 -2.78
C ARG A 86 -21.97 -13.29 -1.62
N GLY A 87 -21.96 -13.85 -0.41
CA GLY A 87 -21.57 -13.19 0.84
C GLY A 87 -20.51 -13.99 1.60
N HIS A 88 -20.19 -13.56 2.81
CA HIS A 88 -19.29 -14.32 3.69
C HIS A 88 -20.08 -15.46 4.37
N GLY A 89 -19.74 -16.69 4.03
CA GLY A 89 -20.34 -17.90 4.59
C GLY A 89 -19.66 -18.36 5.89
N ILE A 90 -19.86 -19.63 6.22
CA ILE A 90 -19.29 -20.26 7.41
C ILE A 90 -17.75 -20.12 7.36
N ASN A 91 -17.16 -19.68 8.47
CA ASN A 91 -15.73 -19.34 8.58
C ASN A 91 -15.25 -18.21 7.65
N THR A 92 -16.13 -17.30 7.23
CA THR A 92 -15.86 -16.19 6.29
C THR A 92 -15.49 -16.60 4.87
N GLU A 93 -15.66 -17.88 4.50
CA GLU A 93 -15.42 -18.34 3.14
C GLU A 93 -16.46 -17.75 2.16
N PRO A 94 -16.08 -17.20 0.98
CA PRO A 94 -17.04 -16.54 0.08
C PRO A 94 -18.02 -17.50 -0.61
N THR A 95 -19.18 -17.70 0.01
CA THR A 95 -20.22 -18.68 -0.32
C THR A 95 -21.35 -18.07 -1.17
N TRP A 96 -21.99 -18.88 -2.02
CA TRP A 96 -23.19 -18.49 -2.77
C TRP A 96 -24.46 -18.90 -2.05
N PHE A 97 -25.48 -18.06 -2.21
CA PHE A 97 -26.77 -18.23 -1.57
C PHE A 97 -27.91 -17.93 -2.54
N HIS A 98 -29.00 -18.65 -2.36
CA HIS A 98 -30.27 -18.53 -3.09
C HIS A 98 -31.38 -18.20 -2.09
N PHE A 99 -32.27 -17.26 -2.42
CA PHE A 99 -33.33 -16.76 -1.53
C PHE A 99 -34.70 -17.00 -2.17
N GLU A 100 -35.43 -18.00 -1.70
CA GLU A 100 -36.69 -18.45 -2.34
C GLU A 100 -37.90 -17.55 -2.06
N ASP A 101 -38.01 -16.94 -0.88
CA ASP A 101 -39.22 -16.21 -0.47
C ASP A 101 -39.21 -14.75 -0.94
N GLU A 102 -40.02 -14.40 -1.96
CA GLU A 102 -40.27 -13.00 -2.30
C GLU A 102 -41.02 -12.24 -1.19
N ILE A 103 -40.43 -11.16 -0.67
CA ILE A 103 -41.14 -10.13 0.12
C ILE A 103 -41.96 -9.24 -0.84
N ASN A 104 -41.40 -8.93 -2.01
CA ASN A 104 -42.06 -8.25 -3.13
C ASN A 104 -41.23 -8.40 -4.42
N LYS A 105 -41.74 -7.89 -5.55
CA LYS A 105 -41.15 -7.94 -6.91
C LYS A 105 -39.68 -7.50 -7.06
N THR A 106 -39.06 -6.89 -6.05
CA THR A 106 -37.64 -6.50 -6.09
C THR A 106 -36.85 -6.92 -4.85
N GLN A 107 -37.44 -7.71 -3.93
CA GLN A 107 -36.87 -8.03 -2.61
C GLN A 107 -37.28 -9.43 -2.13
N PHE A 108 -36.29 -10.22 -1.70
CA PHE A 108 -36.44 -11.56 -1.14
C PHE A 108 -36.18 -11.53 0.37
N ASP A 109 -36.70 -12.48 1.13
CA ASP A 109 -36.47 -12.58 2.57
C ASP A 109 -35.10 -13.18 2.86
N LEU A 110 -34.23 -12.43 3.54
CA LEU A 110 -32.88 -12.87 3.90
C LEU A 110 -32.90 -14.16 4.75
N LEU A 111 -33.99 -14.44 5.48
CA LEU A 111 -34.14 -15.67 6.26
C LEU A 111 -34.52 -16.90 5.42
N SER A 112 -34.92 -16.73 4.16
CA SER A 112 -35.16 -17.84 3.21
C SER A 112 -33.88 -18.29 2.48
N GLY A 113 -32.73 -17.68 2.83
CA GLY A 113 -31.46 -17.99 2.20
C GLY A 113 -30.97 -19.41 2.49
N GLU A 114 -30.68 -20.17 1.45
CA GLU A 114 -29.95 -21.45 1.50
C GLU A 114 -28.56 -21.31 0.86
N ILE A 115 -27.61 -22.18 1.25
CA ILE A 115 -26.28 -22.24 0.64
C ILE A 115 -26.35 -23.11 -0.63
N ILE A 116 -25.80 -22.60 -1.74
CA ILE A 116 -25.71 -23.32 -3.01
C ILE A 116 -24.26 -23.37 -3.52
N GLU A 117 -23.95 -24.36 -4.35
CA GLU A 117 -22.65 -24.46 -5.00
C GLU A 117 -22.54 -23.53 -6.20
N VAL A 118 -21.29 -23.16 -6.57
CA VAL A 118 -21.01 -22.26 -7.72
C VAL A 118 -21.59 -22.81 -9.04
N ALA A 119 -21.72 -24.13 -9.14
CA ALA A 119 -22.26 -24.83 -10.30
C ALA A 119 -23.77 -24.56 -10.51
N ASP A 120 -24.52 -24.35 -9.43
CA ASP A 120 -25.98 -24.20 -9.45
C ASP A 120 -26.43 -22.74 -9.66
N VAL A 121 -25.50 -21.78 -9.57
CA VAL A 121 -25.73 -20.36 -9.85
C VAL A 121 -25.99 -20.17 -11.36
N PRO A 122 -27.08 -19.51 -11.79
CA PRO A 122 -27.33 -19.25 -13.21
C PRO A 122 -26.28 -18.31 -13.84
N ASP A 123 -25.84 -18.57 -15.07
CA ASP A 123 -24.69 -17.89 -15.68
C ASP A 123 -24.85 -16.37 -15.87
N GLY A 124 -26.09 -15.87 -15.97
CA GLY A 124 -26.38 -14.44 -16.05
C GLY A 124 -26.00 -13.65 -14.79
N PHE A 125 -25.66 -14.32 -13.69
CA PHE A 125 -25.25 -13.72 -12.42
C PHE A 125 -23.73 -13.77 -12.17
N LYS A 126 -22.91 -14.03 -13.21
CA LYS A 126 -21.43 -14.13 -13.15
C LYS A 126 -20.78 -13.14 -14.15
N LEU A 127 -20.02 -12.08 -13.73
CA LEU A 127 -18.91 -11.30 -14.43
C LEU A 127 -18.93 -9.71 -14.50
N PHE A 128 -17.91 -9.12 -15.23
CA PHE A 128 -17.56 -7.71 -15.67
C PHE A 128 -16.57 -6.88 -14.78
N ASP A 129 -15.73 -5.88 -15.20
CA ASP A 129 -15.05 -5.41 -16.46
C ASP A 129 -13.76 -4.55 -16.12
N PHE A 130 -12.93 -4.12 -17.10
CA PHE A 130 -11.66 -3.35 -16.93
C PHE A 130 -11.34 -2.15 -17.89
N THR A 131 -12.26 -1.59 -18.66
CA THR A 131 -11.93 -0.81 -19.89
C THR A 131 -11.44 0.68 -19.80
N ARG A 132 -10.87 1.20 -18.70
CA ARG A 132 -10.61 2.67 -18.52
C ARG A 132 -9.15 3.16 -18.37
N LEU A 133 -8.17 2.37 -18.82
CA LEU A 133 -6.74 2.51 -18.49
C LEU A 133 -5.86 3.33 -19.46
N SER A 134 -6.41 3.82 -20.58
CA SER A 134 -5.59 4.28 -21.72
C SER A 134 -5.02 5.71 -21.66
N SER A 135 -5.16 6.45 -20.55
CA SER A 135 -4.85 7.90 -20.50
C SER A 135 -3.58 8.30 -19.72
N ILE A 136 -2.84 7.30 -19.21
CA ILE A 136 -1.58 7.49 -18.46
C ILE A 136 -0.38 7.25 -19.38
N THR A 137 -0.43 6.23 -20.25
CA THR A 137 0.63 5.87 -21.20
C THR A 137 0.98 7.04 -22.15
N ASP A 138 -0.02 7.77 -22.62
CA ASP A 138 0.16 8.93 -23.50
C ASP A 138 0.83 10.12 -22.79
N ARG A 139 0.71 10.24 -21.46
CA ARG A 139 1.38 11.30 -20.69
C ARG A 139 2.85 10.99 -20.45
N LEU A 140 3.20 9.72 -20.26
CA LEU A 140 4.60 9.31 -20.07
C LEU A 140 5.43 9.54 -21.34
N LEU A 141 4.87 9.26 -22.51
CA LEU A 141 5.56 9.48 -23.80
C LEU A 141 5.81 10.96 -24.13
N ASP A 142 5.00 11.90 -23.61
CA ASP A 142 5.16 13.35 -23.83
C ASP A 142 6.28 13.97 -22.97
N ILE A 143 6.66 13.32 -21.87
CA ILE A 143 7.66 13.81 -20.91
C ILE A 143 9.10 13.45 -21.32
N MET A 144 9.28 12.37 -22.10
CA MET A 144 10.60 11.79 -22.38
C MET A 144 11.64 12.65 -23.16
N PRO A 145 11.32 13.68 -23.97
CA PRO A 145 12.33 14.35 -24.81
C PRO A 145 12.94 15.63 -24.20
N ARG A 146 13.32 15.68 -22.90
CA ARG A 146 13.93 16.89 -22.28
C ARG A 146 15.04 16.71 -21.23
N TYR A 147 16.08 15.91 -21.47
CA TYR A 147 17.37 16.14 -20.76
C TYR A 147 18.59 16.06 -21.69
N LYS A 148 19.27 17.21 -21.86
CA LYS A 148 20.60 17.29 -22.49
C LYS A 148 21.67 17.14 -21.41
N ARG A 149 22.61 16.21 -21.64
CA ARG A 149 23.73 15.90 -20.76
C ARG A 149 24.60 17.14 -20.47
N LYS A 150 25.09 17.25 -19.24
CA LYS A 150 26.41 17.83 -18.93
C LYS A 150 27.18 16.75 -18.17
N GLY A 151 28.38 16.45 -18.65
CA GLY A 151 29.10 15.24 -18.25
C GLY A 151 29.86 15.35 -16.95
N ILE A 152 30.20 14.19 -16.40
CA ILE A 152 31.23 13.98 -15.39
C ILE A 152 32.10 12.84 -15.92
N ALA A 153 33.37 13.14 -16.19
CA ALA A 153 34.42 12.14 -16.39
C ALA A 153 35.18 11.96 -15.06
N ASP A 154 36.04 10.96 -15.00
CA ASP A 154 37.03 10.69 -13.94
C ASP A 154 36.51 10.02 -12.65
N ILE A 155 36.10 8.74 -12.75
CA ILE A 155 36.23 7.73 -11.66
C ILE A 155 36.76 6.41 -12.28
N PHE A 156 37.52 5.67 -11.48
CA PHE A 156 38.45 4.56 -11.75
C PHE A 156 38.09 3.43 -12.75
N GLU A 157 39.15 2.93 -13.39
CA GLU A 157 39.20 1.65 -14.12
C GLU A 157 39.21 0.43 -13.15
N ILE A 158 38.73 -0.78 -13.45
CA ILE A 158 38.13 -1.34 -14.68
C ILE A 158 36.83 -2.12 -14.32
N SER A 159 35.70 -1.43 -14.11
CA SER A 159 34.37 -2.10 -13.95
C SER A 159 33.16 -1.26 -14.38
N ASP A 160 33.41 -0.08 -14.95
CA ASP A 160 32.54 1.06 -14.66
C ASP A 160 31.47 1.35 -15.75
N GLU A 161 31.70 0.96 -17.01
CA GLU A 161 30.75 1.26 -18.08
C GLU A 161 29.45 0.43 -17.97
N LEU A 162 29.57 -0.89 -17.69
CA LEU A 162 28.42 -1.77 -17.41
C LEU A 162 27.77 -1.48 -16.05
N HIS A 163 28.55 -1.05 -15.04
CA HIS A 163 27.96 -0.55 -13.78
C HIS A 163 27.08 0.66 -14.10
N LYS A 164 27.65 1.68 -14.72
CA LYS A 164 26.94 2.93 -15.05
C LYS A 164 25.70 2.67 -15.89
N GLU A 165 25.79 1.84 -16.92
CA GLU A 165 24.63 1.46 -17.73
C GLU A 165 23.50 0.84 -16.90
N LEU A 166 23.80 -0.15 -16.07
CA LEU A 166 22.79 -0.83 -15.23
C LEU A 166 22.23 0.09 -14.14
N TRP A 167 23.08 0.91 -13.50
CA TRP A 167 22.64 1.84 -12.47
C TRP A 167 21.84 3.01 -13.05
N PHE A 168 22.23 3.57 -14.20
CA PHE A 168 21.41 4.57 -14.89
C PHE A 168 20.09 3.98 -15.40
N LYS A 169 20.05 2.74 -15.94
CA LYS A 169 18.78 2.06 -16.28
C LYS A 169 17.87 1.93 -15.06
N PHE A 170 18.44 1.58 -13.90
CA PHE A 170 17.70 1.53 -12.64
C PHE A 170 17.15 2.90 -12.26
N ILE A 171 17.99 3.94 -12.19
CA ILE A 171 17.60 5.31 -11.84
C ILE A 171 16.53 5.88 -12.79
N ASP A 172 16.72 5.74 -14.11
CA ASP A 172 15.75 6.19 -15.13
C ASP A 172 14.36 5.55 -14.95
N SER A 173 14.30 4.35 -14.35
CA SER A 173 13.05 3.65 -14.04
C SER A 173 12.51 3.94 -12.63
N SER A 174 13.37 4.18 -11.63
CA SER A 174 12.96 4.36 -10.23
C SER A 174 12.64 5.81 -9.88
N ASP A 175 13.38 6.79 -10.38
CA ASP A 175 13.21 8.20 -10.03
C ASP A 175 11.83 8.75 -10.40
N PRO A 176 11.21 8.41 -11.55
CA PRO A 176 9.83 8.81 -11.84
C PRO A 176 8.82 8.24 -10.85
N LEU A 177 9.05 7.03 -10.33
CA LEU A 177 8.20 6.36 -9.34
C LEU A 177 8.36 7.01 -7.96
N VAL A 178 9.60 7.25 -7.51
CA VAL A 178 9.91 8.00 -6.29
C VAL A 178 9.23 9.37 -6.33
N LYS A 179 9.36 10.08 -7.45
CA LYS A 179 8.75 11.39 -7.62
C LYS A 179 7.22 11.33 -7.58
N GLY A 180 6.60 10.39 -8.29
CA GLY A 180 5.15 10.22 -8.29
C GLY A 180 4.61 9.91 -6.88
N PHE A 181 5.30 9.05 -6.13
CA PHE A 181 4.91 8.71 -4.77
C PHE A 181 5.07 9.90 -3.81
N ASP A 182 6.11 10.73 -3.96
CA ASP A 182 6.28 11.98 -3.19
C ASP A 182 5.18 13.01 -3.50
N GLU A 183 4.84 13.17 -4.78
CA GLU A 183 3.76 14.07 -5.25
C GLU A 183 2.38 13.65 -4.72
N ASP A 184 2.11 12.35 -4.55
CA ASP A 184 0.85 11.84 -3.99
C ASP A 184 0.85 11.75 -2.44
N LEU A 185 2.01 11.56 -1.79
CA LEU A 185 2.12 11.53 -0.32
C LEU A 185 2.07 12.92 0.32
N SER A 186 2.70 13.91 -0.31
CA SER A 186 2.78 15.28 0.23
C SER A 186 1.40 15.87 0.58
N PRO A 187 0.36 15.77 -0.28
CA PRO A 187 -1.00 16.19 0.04
C PRO A 187 -1.65 15.46 1.22
N LEU A 188 -1.27 14.20 1.51
CA LEU A 188 -1.81 13.47 2.65
C LEU A 188 -1.37 14.11 3.97
N PHE A 189 -0.07 14.40 4.14
CA PHE A 189 0.42 15.13 5.31
C PHE A 189 -0.25 16.50 5.46
N VAL A 190 -0.39 17.26 4.38
CA VAL A 190 -1.08 18.55 4.39
C VAL A 190 -2.54 18.42 4.85
N ASN A 191 -3.26 17.39 4.39
CA ASN A 191 -4.67 17.19 4.74
C ASN A 191 -4.86 16.60 6.15
N GLN A 192 -3.95 15.74 6.62
CA GLN A 192 -3.88 15.26 8.00
C GLN A 192 -3.64 16.43 8.96
N GLY A 193 -2.70 17.33 8.62
CA GLY A 193 -2.48 18.55 9.38
C GLY A 193 -3.70 19.47 9.46
N LYS A 194 -4.47 19.62 8.37
CA LYS A 194 -5.74 20.36 8.39
C LYS A 194 -6.79 19.73 9.31
N GLU A 195 -6.74 18.42 9.56
CA GLU A 195 -7.63 17.73 10.49
C GLU A 195 -7.23 18.01 11.94
N VAL A 196 -5.97 17.77 12.29
CA VAL A 196 -5.40 18.06 13.62
C VAL A 196 -5.66 19.52 14.02
N LEU A 197 -5.43 20.47 13.11
CA LEU A 197 -5.70 21.89 13.34
C LEU A 197 -7.20 22.20 13.55
N ARG A 198 -8.10 21.48 12.89
CA ARG A 198 -9.55 21.59 13.12
C ARG A 198 -9.95 21.01 14.48
N ASN A 199 -9.33 19.90 14.88
CA ASN A 199 -9.61 19.26 16.17
C ASN A 199 -9.15 20.15 17.35
N ILE A 200 -7.97 20.77 17.24
CA ILE A 200 -7.47 21.78 18.19
C ILE A 200 -8.43 22.97 18.31
N GLN A 201 -8.94 23.48 17.18
CA GLN A 201 -9.89 24.62 17.17
C GLN A 201 -11.26 24.27 17.76
N ARG A 202 -11.72 23.03 17.61
CA ARG A 202 -12.98 22.53 18.18
C ARG A 202 -12.89 22.25 19.67
N HIS A 203 -11.72 21.84 20.15
CA HIS A 203 -11.49 21.40 21.52
C HIS A 203 -10.35 22.19 22.19
N PRO A 204 -10.41 23.54 22.25
CA PRO A 204 -9.34 24.33 22.85
C PRO A 204 -9.15 23.97 24.33
N PRO A 205 -7.91 23.99 24.86
CA PRO A 205 -7.65 23.70 26.25
C PRO A 205 -8.20 24.86 27.14
N PRO A 206 -8.59 24.58 28.39
CA PRO A 206 -9.08 25.61 29.31
C PRO A 206 -8.07 26.75 29.50
N SER A 207 -8.53 27.99 29.33
CA SER A 207 -7.68 29.17 29.49
C SER A 207 -7.54 29.60 30.96
N GLY A 208 -6.39 30.19 31.29
CA GLY A 208 -6.11 30.77 32.61
C GLY A 208 -5.70 29.75 33.69
N LYS A 209 -5.66 30.20 34.96
CA LYS A 209 -5.17 29.43 36.12
C LYS A 209 -5.90 28.10 36.38
N SER A 210 -7.02 27.84 35.70
CA SER A 210 -7.76 26.58 35.72
C SER A 210 -6.93 25.37 35.24
N MET A 211 -5.93 25.61 34.37
CA MET A 211 -4.97 24.60 33.90
C MET A 211 -4.23 23.89 35.04
N ILE A 212 -4.01 24.57 36.17
CA ILE A 212 -3.33 24.03 37.36
C ILE A 212 -4.26 23.07 38.16
N ILE A 213 -5.58 23.18 37.98
CA ILE A 213 -6.58 22.60 38.88
C ILE A 213 -7.15 21.28 38.35
N ARG A 214 -7.12 21.04 37.04
CA ARG A 214 -7.60 19.79 36.45
C ARG A 214 -6.44 19.00 35.87
N LYS A 215 -6.26 17.77 36.37
CA LYS A 215 -5.55 16.68 35.68
C LYS A 215 -6.33 16.23 34.44
N GLN A 216 -6.67 17.13 33.52
CA GLN A 216 -6.96 16.71 32.16
C GLN A 216 -5.62 16.28 31.58
N THR A 217 -5.47 15.00 31.30
CA THR A 217 -4.13 14.49 31.00
C THR A 217 -3.68 14.93 29.61
N VAL A 218 -2.36 14.92 29.39
CA VAL A 218 -1.80 15.09 28.06
C VAL A 218 -2.36 14.03 27.11
N GLU A 219 -2.67 12.83 27.59
CA GLU A 219 -3.33 11.78 26.80
C GLU A 219 -4.76 12.17 26.37
N GLU A 220 -5.59 12.75 27.25
CA GLU A 220 -6.96 13.19 26.89
C GLU A 220 -6.94 14.19 25.73
N PHE A 221 -6.11 15.24 25.82
CA PHE A 221 -5.99 16.22 24.74
C PHE A 221 -5.31 15.65 23.50
N THR A 222 -4.32 14.76 23.66
CA THR A 222 -3.67 14.09 22.53
C THR A 222 -4.67 13.25 21.73
N ALA A 223 -5.50 12.46 22.40
CA ALA A 223 -6.52 11.63 21.75
C ALA A 223 -7.61 12.47 21.04
N ILE A 224 -7.94 13.64 21.57
CA ILE A 224 -8.95 14.53 20.98
C ILE A 224 -8.38 15.39 19.84
N TRP A 225 -7.11 15.82 19.93
CA TRP A 225 -6.47 16.69 18.94
C TRP A 225 -5.79 15.94 17.80
N THR A 226 -5.37 14.69 18.01
CA THR A 226 -4.81 13.88 16.93
C THR A 226 -5.85 13.61 15.84
N PHE A 227 -5.36 13.08 14.72
CA PHE A 227 -6.16 12.68 13.58
C PHE A 227 -6.78 11.28 13.80
N ASP A 228 -7.80 10.95 13.01
CA ASP A 228 -8.42 9.62 12.97
C ASP A 228 -7.43 8.59 12.39
N ASP A 229 -6.86 7.75 13.25
CA ASP A 229 -5.81 6.81 12.88
C ASP A 229 -6.27 5.82 11.81
N GLN A 230 -7.44 5.19 11.98
CA GLN A 230 -7.96 4.20 11.01
C GLN A 230 -8.16 4.82 9.62
N LYS A 231 -8.77 6.00 9.57
CA LYS A 231 -8.95 6.75 8.33
C LYS A 231 -7.62 7.07 7.64
N TRP A 232 -6.63 7.56 8.39
CA TRP A 232 -5.35 7.97 7.80
C TRP A 232 -4.46 6.77 7.45
N VAL A 233 -4.53 5.66 8.17
CA VAL A 233 -3.91 4.39 7.76
C VAL A 233 -4.53 3.94 6.44
N GLY A 234 -5.86 4.07 6.28
CA GLY A 234 -6.57 3.89 5.02
C GLY A 234 -5.99 4.73 3.87
N GLU A 235 -5.99 6.06 3.99
CA GLU A 235 -5.52 6.96 2.92
C GLU A 235 -4.03 6.77 2.59
N PHE A 236 -3.16 6.51 3.59
CA PHE A 236 -1.73 6.25 3.34
C PHE A 236 -1.49 4.89 2.66
N ALA A 237 -2.19 3.82 3.07
CA ALA A 237 -2.05 2.53 2.42
C ALA A 237 -2.66 2.53 1.01
N VAL A 238 -3.71 3.31 0.75
CA VAL A 238 -4.25 3.50 -0.61
C VAL A 238 -3.20 4.09 -1.54
N THR A 239 -2.60 5.22 -1.17
CA THR A 239 -1.53 5.80 -1.98
C THR A 239 -0.32 4.86 -2.05
N GLY A 240 0.03 4.20 -0.93
CA GLY A 240 1.15 3.28 -0.84
C GLY A 240 1.03 2.06 -1.74
N GLU A 241 -0.11 1.38 -1.76
CA GLU A 241 -0.31 0.13 -2.50
C GLU A 241 -0.04 0.31 -3.99
N PHE A 242 -0.57 1.40 -4.58
CA PHE A 242 -0.36 1.71 -5.99
C PHE A 242 1.12 1.92 -6.34
N HIS A 243 1.86 2.65 -5.51
CA HIS A 243 3.27 2.94 -5.76
C HIS A 243 4.18 1.73 -5.44
N ILE A 244 3.86 0.95 -4.41
CA ILE A 244 4.56 -0.30 -4.07
C ILE A 244 4.33 -1.38 -5.14
N GLU A 245 3.10 -1.56 -5.64
CA GLU A 245 2.82 -2.47 -6.75
C GLU A 245 3.53 -2.01 -8.04
N SER A 246 3.47 -0.70 -8.36
CA SER A 246 4.15 -0.14 -9.53
C SER A 246 5.67 -0.32 -9.47
N GLY A 247 6.29 -0.06 -8.32
CA GLY A 247 7.72 -0.31 -8.09
C GLY A 247 8.07 -1.79 -8.24
N THR A 248 7.29 -2.68 -7.64
CA THR A 248 7.48 -4.13 -7.73
C THR A 248 7.41 -4.64 -9.17
N ILE A 249 6.43 -4.19 -9.96
CA ILE A 249 6.29 -4.57 -11.37
C ILE A 249 7.44 -3.98 -12.22
N ALA A 250 7.80 -2.71 -12.01
CA ALA A 250 8.90 -2.08 -12.73
C ALA A 250 10.25 -2.78 -12.47
N GLY A 251 10.53 -3.10 -11.21
CA GLY A 251 11.72 -3.85 -10.82
C GLY A 251 11.80 -5.25 -11.41
N ALA A 252 10.70 -5.98 -11.39
CA ALA A 252 10.62 -7.31 -12.00
C ALA A 252 10.86 -7.27 -13.51
N ASN A 253 10.20 -6.34 -14.22
CA ASN A 253 10.39 -6.17 -15.66
C ASN A 253 11.83 -5.75 -15.99
N ASN A 254 12.41 -4.80 -15.27
CA ASN A 254 13.80 -4.36 -15.46
C ASN A 254 14.82 -5.50 -15.38
N ALA A 255 14.61 -6.43 -14.43
CA ALA A 255 15.45 -7.59 -14.20
C ALA A 255 15.26 -8.67 -15.28
N LEU A 256 14.02 -8.92 -15.69
CA LEU A 256 13.69 -9.88 -16.75
C LEU A 256 14.11 -9.39 -18.15
N ASP A 257 13.99 -8.09 -18.43
CA ASP A 257 14.48 -7.44 -19.66
C ASP A 257 16.01 -7.48 -19.79
N ALA A 258 16.74 -7.84 -18.73
CA ALA A 258 18.19 -8.07 -18.76
C ALA A 258 18.57 -9.52 -19.10
N LEU A 259 17.60 -10.40 -19.39
CA LEU A 259 17.79 -11.81 -19.71
C LEU A 259 17.52 -12.08 -21.19
N ASP A 260 18.29 -12.98 -21.81
CA ASP A 260 18.14 -13.35 -23.23
C ASP A 260 16.84 -14.13 -23.53
N ASN A 261 16.16 -14.65 -22.51
CA ASN A 261 14.95 -15.47 -22.66
C ASN A 261 13.72 -14.72 -22.12
N PRO A 262 12.69 -14.43 -22.95
CA PRO A 262 11.53 -13.67 -22.53
C PRO A 262 10.67 -14.45 -21.52
N VAL A 263 10.83 -14.12 -20.24
CA VAL A 263 9.95 -14.56 -19.16
C VAL A 263 8.96 -13.43 -18.87
N VAL A 264 7.68 -13.77 -18.75
CA VAL A 264 6.64 -12.81 -18.36
C VAL A 264 6.48 -12.87 -16.84
N PHE A 265 6.69 -11.74 -16.16
CA PHE A 265 6.46 -11.64 -14.72
C PHE A 265 5.01 -11.95 -14.36
N ASN A 266 4.79 -12.76 -13.33
CA ASN A 266 3.49 -13.00 -12.76
C ASN A 266 3.30 -12.16 -11.47
N PRO A 267 2.69 -10.96 -11.56
CA PRO A 267 2.43 -10.14 -10.37
C PRO A 267 1.40 -10.79 -9.43
N ALA A 268 0.57 -11.73 -9.91
CA ALA A 268 -0.40 -12.46 -9.09
C ALA A 268 0.20 -13.67 -8.34
N ASN A 269 1.52 -13.85 -8.37
CA ASN A 269 2.22 -14.81 -7.51
C ASN A 269 1.95 -14.47 -6.03
N VAL A 270 1.70 -15.50 -5.21
CA VAL A 270 1.39 -15.36 -3.78
C VAL A 270 2.49 -14.58 -3.02
N ALA A 271 3.78 -14.84 -3.29
CA ALA A 271 4.87 -14.13 -2.65
C ALA A 271 4.92 -12.64 -3.02
N VAL A 272 4.62 -12.30 -4.29
CA VAL A 272 4.50 -10.90 -4.76
C VAL A 272 3.34 -10.20 -4.04
N GLN A 273 2.17 -10.84 -4.02
CA GLN A 273 0.96 -10.25 -3.46
C GLN A 273 1.02 -10.14 -1.92
N SER A 274 1.64 -11.10 -1.23
CA SER A 274 1.96 -11.00 0.19
C SER A 274 2.91 -9.83 0.47
N PHE A 275 4.02 -9.72 -0.27
CA PHE A 275 4.95 -8.58 -0.09
C PHE A 275 4.24 -7.23 -0.28
N ILE A 276 3.45 -7.06 -1.34
CA ILE A 276 2.71 -5.80 -1.58
C ILE A 276 1.74 -5.52 -0.44
N LYS A 277 0.96 -6.52 0.01
CA LYS A 277 0.01 -6.39 1.14
C LYS A 277 0.73 -5.99 2.42
N ASP A 278 1.72 -6.78 2.84
CA ASP A 278 2.43 -6.62 4.11
C ASP A 278 3.23 -5.31 4.14
N ARG A 279 3.90 -4.95 3.04
CA ARG A 279 4.65 -3.69 2.96
C ARG A 279 3.71 -2.48 2.98
N THR A 280 2.57 -2.55 2.29
CA THR A 280 1.54 -1.49 2.31
C THR A 280 1.01 -1.26 3.72
N PHE A 281 0.69 -2.33 4.47
CA PHE A 281 0.23 -2.24 5.85
C PHE A 281 1.27 -1.62 6.77
N ASN A 282 2.48 -2.20 6.79
CA ASN A 282 3.55 -1.75 7.67
C ASN A 282 3.90 -0.27 7.40
N PHE A 283 4.04 0.10 6.12
CA PHE A 283 4.26 1.47 5.70
C PHE A 283 3.19 2.45 6.23
N SER A 284 1.91 2.16 6.00
CA SER A 284 0.83 3.09 6.36
C SER A 284 0.64 3.21 7.88
N PHE A 285 0.87 2.12 8.61
CA PHE A 285 0.88 2.12 10.07
C PHE A 285 2.06 2.93 10.61
N ASP A 286 3.29 2.63 10.17
CA ASP A 286 4.53 3.29 10.63
C ASP A 286 4.49 4.82 10.43
N VAL A 287 3.94 5.29 9.30
CA VAL A 287 3.78 6.73 9.04
C VAL A 287 2.86 7.41 10.03
N ASN A 288 1.70 6.81 10.31
CA ASN A 288 0.71 7.38 11.22
C ASN A 288 1.18 7.29 12.66
N GLU A 289 1.67 6.13 13.10
CA GLU A 289 2.19 5.92 14.44
C GLU A 289 3.37 6.88 14.73
N THR A 290 4.27 7.08 13.76
CA THR A 290 5.34 8.09 13.86
C THR A 290 4.79 9.51 13.95
N THR A 291 3.78 9.86 13.15
CA THR A 291 3.20 11.21 13.15
C THR A 291 2.46 11.50 14.45
N ALA A 292 1.65 10.55 14.94
CA ALA A 292 0.99 10.61 16.23
C ALA A 292 2.02 10.79 17.36
N LYS A 293 3.07 9.95 17.41
CA LYS A 293 4.18 10.08 18.39
C LYS A 293 4.86 11.46 18.36
N ILE A 294 5.03 12.08 17.18
CA ILE A 294 5.58 13.44 17.06
C ILE A 294 4.59 14.49 17.58
N LEU A 295 3.31 14.39 17.22
CA LEU A 295 2.26 15.31 17.68
C LEU A 295 2.07 15.25 19.19
N SER A 296 1.98 14.05 19.78
CA SER A 296 1.87 13.86 21.24
C SER A 296 3.00 14.57 21.99
N LYS A 297 4.24 14.49 21.47
CA LYS A 297 5.40 15.21 22.04
C LYS A 297 5.28 16.73 21.91
N GLN A 298 4.72 17.25 20.81
CA GLN A 298 4.47 18.69 20.65
C GLN A 298 3.33 19.19 21.54
N PHE A 299 2.27 18.39 21.72
CA PHE A 299 1.16 18.69 22.62
C PHE A 299 1.60 18.71 24.08
N ALA A 300 2.33 17.68 24.52
CA ALA A 300 2.94 17.64 25.86
C ALA A 300 3.78 18.90 26.11
N ALA A 301 4.75 19.19 25.23
CA ALA A 301 5.64 20.34 25.38
C ALA A 301 4.92 21.70 25.36
N GLY A 302 3.86 21.85 24.54
CA GLY A 302 3.06 23.07 24.50
C GLY A 302 2.19 23.25 25.75
N LEU A 303 1.55 22.18 26.23
CA LEU A 303 0.74 22.20 27.46
C LEU A 303 1.61 22.47 28.70
N ASP A 304 2.76 21.80 28.83
CA ASP A 304 3.71 22.00 29.94
C ASP A 304 4.28 23.43 29.96
N ALA A 305 4.48 24.04 28.78
CA ALA A 305 4.91 25.42 28.63
C ALA A 305 3.78 26.46 28.83
N GLY A 306 2.53 26.02 29.02
CA GLY A 306 1.37 26.90 29.15
C GLY A 306 1.04 27.69 27.87
N GLU A 307 1.38 27.15 26.70
CA GLU A 307 1.21 27.80 25.40
C GLU A 307 -0.25 28.03 25.02
N SER A 308 -0.50 29.07 24.20
CA SER A 308 -1.84 29.31 23.68
C SER A 308 -2.20 28.33 22.55
N VAL A 309 -3.50 28.19 22.28
CA VAL A 309 -4.04 27.46 21.10
C VAL A 309 -3.31 27.83 19.80
N LYS A 310 -2.97 29.12 19.65
CA LYS A 310 -2.29 29.64 18.47
C LYS A 310 -0.85 29.13 18.35
N ASP A 311 -0.15 29.01 19.47
CA ASP A 311 1.24 28.57 19.53
C ASP A 311 1.33 27.05 19.34
N ILE A 312 0.44 26.29 19.98
CA ILE A 312 0.28 24.85 19.75
C ILE A 312 -0.09 24.57 18.27
N SER A 313 -1.01 25.34 17.70
CA SER A 313 -1.35 25.24 16.26
C SER A 313 -0.13 25.50 15.37
N LYS A 314 0.75 26.43 15.74
CA LYS A 314 1.99 26.73 15.01
C LYS A 314 3.00 25.58 15.10
N ARG A 315 3.11 24.89 16.25
CA ARG A 315 3.92 23.67 16.39
C ARG A 315 3.44 22.57 15.43
N VAL A 316 2.13 22.35 15.39
CA VAL A 316 1.50 21.37 14.48
C VAL A 316 1.75 21.71 13.02
N GLN A 317 1.59 22.99 12.63
CA GLN A 317 1.94 23.45 11.28
C GLN A 317 3.40 23.10 10.93
N GLY A 318 4.35 23.38 11.83
CA GLY A 318 5.75 23.02 11.64
C GLY A 318 6.00 21.51 11.46
N VAL A 319 5.29 20.66 12.21
CA VAL A 319 5.37 19.19 12.06
C VAL A 319 4.90 18.75 10.68
N PHE A 320 3.79 19.30 10.19
CA PHE A 320 3.23 18.91 8.90
C PHE A 320 3.96 19.53 7.70
N GLU A 321 4.45 20.78 7.81
CA GLU A 321 5.34 21.36 6.81
C GLU A 321 6.67 20.59 6.68
N PHE A 322 7.24 20.12 7.79
CA PHE A 322 8.41 19.24 7.75
C PHE A 322 8.07 17.87 7.16
N SER A 323 6.89 17.33 7.46
CA SER A 323 6.46 16.03 6.95
C SER A 323 6.23 16.07 5.44
N GLU A 324 5.52 17.08 4.94
CA GLU A 324 5.36 17.40 3.52
C GLU A 324 6.71 17.55 2.81
N LYS A 325 7.59 18.45 3.28
CA LYS A 325 8.83 18.82 2.56
C LYS A 325 9.96 17.79 2.64
N HIS A 326 9.94 16.88 3.63
CA HIS A 326 11.09 16.03 3.94
C HIS A 326 10.77 14.59 4.33
N ARG A 327 9.60 14.30 4.95
CA ARG A 327 9.21 12.91 5.22
C ARG A 327 8.61 12.26 3.99
N ALA A 328 7.77 12.96 3.23
CA ALA A 328 7.17 12.44 1.99
C ALA A 328 8.24 11.93 1.02
N THR A 329 9.23 12.76 0.65
CA THR A 329 10.32 12.35 -0.26
C THR A 329 11.14 11.17 0.29
N ARG A 330 11.47 11.19 1.59
CA ARG A 330 12.23 10.10 2.25
C ARG A 330 11.48 8.78 2.23
N ILE A 331 10.19 8.84 2.53
CA ILE A 331 9.26 7.70 2.48
C ILE A 331 9.20 7.19 1.05
N ALA A 332 8.82 8.06 0.10
CA ALA A 332 8.67 7.73 -1.31
C ALA A 332 9.89 7.03 -1.88
N GLN A 333 11.09 7.51 -1.53
CA GLN A 333 12.35 6.88 -1.92
C GLN A 333 12.56 5.52 -1.23
N THR A 334 12.36 5.43 0.09
CA THR A 334 12.58 4.20 0.85
C THR A 334 11.66 3.07 0.41
N GLU A 335 10.38 3.37 0.24
CA GLU A 335 9.36 2.40 -0.19
C GLU A 335 9.53 1.99 -1.66
N THR A 336 9.72 2.95 -2.56
CA THR A 336 9.92 2.66 -3.99
C THR A 336 11.17 1.81 -4.22
N ILE A 337 12.30 2.17 -3.61
CA ILE A 337 13.57 1.45 -3.85
C ILE A 337 13.53 0.03 -3.27
N GLY A 338 12.89 -0.16 -2.12
CA GLY A 338 12.63 -1.49 -1.57
C GLY A 338 11.68 -2.32 -2.47
N ALA A 339 10.61 -1.71 -2.98
CA ALA A 339 9.67 -2.37 -3.88
C ALA A 339 10.30 -2.77 -5.22
N VAL A 340 11.06 -1.86 -5.86
CA VAL A 340 11.79 -2.14 -7.11
C VAL A 340 12.80 -3.27 -6.92
N ASN A 341 13.56 -3.29 -5.83
CA ASN A 341 14.52 -4.36 -5.59
C ASN A 341 13.85 -5.70 -5.24
N LYS A 342 12.75 -5.71 -4.47
CA LYS A 342 11.98 -6.96 -4.23
C LYS A 342 11.35 -7.49 -5.51
N GLY A 343 10.85 -6.59 -6.36
CA GLY A 343 10.37 -6.91 -7.71
C GLY A 343 11.46 -7.55 -8.56
N ALA A 344 12.65 -6.96 -8.61
CA ALA A 344 13.79 -7.52 -9.34
C ALA A 344 14.18 -8.92 -8.83
N LEU A 345 14.25 -9.09 -7.51
CA LEU A 345 14.51 -10.40 -6.87
C LEU A 345 13.45 -11.46 -7.25
N GLU A 346 12.18 -11.10 -7.21
CA GLU A 346 11.09 -12.04 -7.50
C GLU A 346 10.93 -12.31 -9.00
N GLY A 347 11.24 -11.34 -9.87
CA GLY A 347 11.43 -11.57 -11.31
C GLY A 347 12.57 -12.56 -11.58
N ASN A 348 13.72 -12.39 -10.91
CA ASN A 348 14.85 -13.31 -11.00
C ASN A 348 14.48 -14.73 -10.55
N ARG A 349 13.74 -14.89 -9.44
CA ARG A 349 13.22 -16.20 -9.00
C ARG A 349 12.28 -16.82 -10.04
N GLN A 350 11.32 -16.07 -10.56
CA GLN A 350 10.38 -16.54 -11.59
C GLN A 350 11.06 -16.85 -12.93
N SER A 351 12.25 -16.31 -13.20
CA SER A 351 12.99 -16.59 -14.42
C SER A 351 13.48 -18.04 -14.54
N GLY A 352 13.77 -18.70 -13.40
CA GLY A 352 14.40 -20.02 -13.34
C GLY A 352 15.84 -20.11 -13.91
N VAL A 353 16.40 -19.05 -14.48
CA VAL A 353 17.73 -19.02 -15.14
C VAL A 353 18.77 -18.19 -14.38
N VAL A 354 18.32 -17.29 -13.52
CA VAL A 354 19.17 -16.55 -12.57
C VAL A 354 19.45 -17.45 -11.37
N TRP A 355 20.72 -17.59 -10.98
CA TRP A 355 21.14 -18.40 -9.81
C TRP A 355 21.52 -17.53 -8.60
N GLY A 356 21.77 -16.24 -8.83
CA GLY A 356 22.21 -15.31 -7.80
C GLY A 356 22.10 -13.86 -8.24
N THR A 357 22.45 -12.95 -7.33
CA THR A 357 22.43 -11.50 -7.52
C THR A 357 23.75 -10.89 -7.07
N GLN A 358 24.15 -9.80 -7.72
CA GLN A 358 25.30 -8.99 -7.34
C GLN A 358 24.85 -7.59 -6.90
N TRP A 359 25.44 -7.06 -5.82
CA TRP A 359 25.09 -5.75 -5.29
C TRP A 359 25.67 -4.61 -6.13
N LEU A 360 24.82 -3.70 -6.61
CA LEU A 360 25.20 -2.48 -7.31
C LEU A 360 24.94 -1.27 -6.40
N ALA A 361 26.00 -0.77 -5.79
CA ALA A 361 25.97 0.45 -4.97
C ALA A 361 25.87 1.70 -5.85
N ALA A 362 25.40 2.83 -5.30
CA ALA A 362 25.35 4.10 -6.05
C ALA A 362 26.72 4.76 -6.27
N LEU A 363 27.75 4.38 -5.50
CA LEU A 363 29.15 4.83 -5.60
C LEU A 363 29.37 6.36 -5.67
N ASP A 364 28.50 7.14 -5.06
CA ASP A 364 28.62 8.60 -4.97
C ASP A 364 28.96 9.09 -3.54
N ASP A 365 28.88 10.40 -3.31
CA ASP A 365 29.22 11.04 -2.02
C ASP A 365 28.23 10.74 -0.87
N LYS A 366 27.16 9.98 -1.13
CA LYS A 366 26.07 9.69 -0.16
C LYS A 366 25.66 8.23 -0.14
N VAL A 367 26.44 7.33 -0.73
CA VAL A 367 26.33 5.89 -0.41
C VAL A 367 27.04 5.64 0.92
N ARG A 368 26.55 4.66 1.70
CA ARG A 368 27.13 4.29 3.00
C ARG A 368 28.39 3.48 2.81
N ASP A 369 29.27 3.49 3.81
CA ASP A 369 30.46 2.65 3.84
C ASP A 369 30.11 1.16 3.69
N ASP A 370 29.10 0.67 4.42
CA ASP A 370 28.63 -0.73 4.32
C ASP A 370 28.13 -1.07 2.91
N HIS A 371 27.31 -0.18 2.31
CA HIS A 371 26.77 -0.37 0.95
C HIS A 371 27.86 -0.30 -0.13
N SER A 372 28.87 0.54 0.07
CA SER A 372 30.03 0.66 -0.81
C SER A 372 30.92 -0.57 -0.70
N SER A 373 31.10 -1.09 0.51
CA SER A 373 31.85 -2.32 0.79
C SER A 373 31.12 -3.56 0.29
N GLU A 374 29.78 -3.54 0.25
CA GLU A 374 28.95 -4.59 -0.35
C GLU A 374 29.03 -4.60 -1.89
N HIS A 375 29.50 -3.52 -2.52
CA HIS A 375 29.51 -3.43 -3.98
C HIS A 375 30.33 -4.54 -4.64
N GLY A 376 29.69 -5.25 -5.57
CA GLY A 376 30.31 -6.36 -6.30
C GLY A 376 30.21 -7.70 -5.57
N ASN A 377 29.86 -7.73 -4.28
CA ASN A 377 29.54 -8.99 -3.59
C ASN A 377 28.34 -9.65 -4.26
N SER A 378 28.37 -10.98 -4.27
CA SER A 378 27.41 -11.82 -5.00
C SER A 378 26.91 -12.93 -4.10
N VAL A 379 25.60 -13.15 -4.10
CA VAL A 379 24.90 -14.14 -3.27
C VAL A 379 23.95 -14.98 -4.14
N LYS A 380 23.47 -16.12 -3.62
CA LYS A 380 22.35 -16.81 -4.27
C LYS A 380 21.05 -16.05 -4.01
N LEU A 381 20.01 -16.30 -4.81
CA LEU A 381 18.74 -15.56 -4.73
C LEU A 381 18.05 -15.58 -3.34
N ASP A 382 18.35 -16.56 -2.50
CA ASP A 382 17.74 -16.72 -1.17
C ASP A 382 18.77 -16.63 -0.02
N ASP A 383 20.01 -16.19 -0.33
CA ASP A 383 21.06 -15.91 0.65
C ASP A 383 21.12 -14.39 0.92
N THR A 384 21.43 -13.97 2.15
CA THR A 384 21.62 -12.55 2.47
C THR A 384 23.03 -12.04 2.13
N PHE A 385 23.12 -10.76 1.79
CA PHE A 385 24.37 -10.05 1.54
C PHE A 385 25.20 -9.92 2.84
N PRO A 386 26.50 -10.27 2.84
CA PRO A 386 27.25 -10.57 4.07
C PRO A 386 27.64 -9.36 4.92
N ILE A 387 27.66 -8.14 4.37
CA ILE A 387 28.03 -6.92 5.11
C ILE A 387 26.78 -6.22 5.64
N THR A 388 25.76 -6.09 4.78
CA THR A 388 24.50 -5.39 5.08
C THR A 388 23.45 -6.28 5.76
N GLY A 389 23.55 -7.61 5.62
CA GLY A 389 22.57 -8.58 6.15
C GLY A 389 21.23 -8.62 5.40
N LEU A 390 21.09 -7.85 4.31
CA LEU A 390 19.85 -7.70 3.53
C LEU A 390 19.71 -8.81 2.47
N GLU A 391 18.50 -9.25 2.11
CA GLU A 391 18.30 -10.03 0.87
C GLU A 391 18.53 -9.16 -0.38
N TYR A 392 18.19 -7.86 -0.29
CA TYR A 392 18.25 -6.90 -1.39
C TYR A 392 18.28 -5.45 -0.87
N PRO A 393 18.69 -4.45 -1.69
CA PRO A 393 18.68 -3.05 -1.28
C PRO A 393 17.29 -2.54 -0.91
N GLY A 394 17.13 -2.06 0.33
CA GLY A 394 15.83 -1.61 0.85
C GLY A 394 14.94 -2.75 1.35
N ASP A 395 15.49 -3.95 1.57
CA ASP A 395 14.82 -5.02 2.32
C ASP A 395 14.52 -4.58 3.76
N GLN A 396 13.22 -4.41 4.06
CA GLN A 396 12.76 -3.95 5.37
C GLN A 396 12.40 -5.11 6.32
N SER A 397 12.64 -6.37 5.93
CA SER A 397 12.38 -7.53 6.79
C SER A 397 13.43 -7.69 7.91
N VAL A 398 14.63 -7.16 7.69
CA VAL A 398 15.77 -7.16 8.59
C VAL A 398 15.95 -5.77 9.20
N GLY A 399 15.55 -5.62 10.47
CA GLY A 399 15.16 -4.35 11.09
C GLY A 399 16.20 -3.24 11.29
N ASP A 400 17.37 -3.27 10.65
CA ASP A 400 18.31 -2.15 10.68
C ASP A 400 17.92 -1.06 9.66
N LEU A 401 17.02 -0.17 10.10
CA LEU A 401 16.58 0.99 9.33
C LEU A 401 17.74 1.90 8.88
N SER A 402 18.91 1.84 9.55
CA SER A 402 20.06 2.66 9.18
C SER A 402 20.58 2.32 7.79
N ASN A 403 20.52 1.05 7.37
CA ASN A 403 20.90 0.55 6.04
C ASN A 403 19.75 0.62 4.99
N ILE A 404 18.50 0.80 5.43
CA ILE A 404 17.32 0.78 4.55
C ILE A 404 16.96 2.17 3.99
N VAL A 405 16.81 3.17 4.86
CA VAL A 405 16.17 4.45 4.53
C VAL A 405 16.98 5.24 3.48
N ASN A 406 16.35 5.91 2.52
CA ASN A 406 17.02 6.63 1.42
C ASN A 406 18.03 5.78 0.61
N CYS A 407 17.85 4.46 0.53
CA CYS A 407 18.71 3.63 -0.33
C CYS A 407 18.62 4.07 -1.80
N ARG A 408 19.70 3.86 -2.56
CA ARG A 408 19.84 4.13 -4.02
C ARG A 408 20.65 3.04 -4.72
N CYS A 409 20.79 1.90 -4.05
CA CYS A 409 21.49 0.74 -4.57
C CYS A 409 20.48 -0.19 -5.26
N THR A 410 20.97 -1.04 -6.15
CA THR A 410 20.18 -2.02 -6.89
C THR A 410 20.91 -3.37 -6.94
N THR A 411 20.34 -4.36 -7.60
CA THR A 411 21.01 -5.64 -7.86
C THR A 411 21.10 -5.95 -9.35
N LYS A 412 22.15 -6.67 -9.73
CA LYS A 412 22.31 -7.25 -11.06
C LYS A 412 22.03 -8.76 -11.00
N PRO A 413 21.24 -9.33 -11.92
CA PRO A 413 21.07 -10.77 -12.02
C PRO A 413 22.36 -11.47 -12.47
N LEU A 414 22.62 -12.65 -11.89
CA LEU A 414 23.68 -13.56 -12.31
C LEU A 414 23.06 -14.82 -12.92
N THR A 415 23.20 -14.97 -14.24
CA THR A 415 22.81 -16.18 -14.97
C THR A 415 23.98 -17.16 -15.02
N ARG A 416 23.69 -18.44 -15.30
CA ARG A 416 24.74 -19.39 -15.70
C ARG A 416 25.01 -19.16 -17.19
N ASN A 417 26.27 -18.96 -17.55
CA ASN A 417 26.65 -18.82 -18.95
C ASN A 417 26.19 -20.09 -19.71
N PRO A 418 25.35 -19.97 -20.76
CA PRO A 418 24.84 -21.14 -21.49
C PRO A 418 25.92 -21.90 -22.28
N ASN A 419 27.15 -21.39 -22.32
CA ASN A 419 28.30 -21.99 -23.01
C ASN A 419 29.52 -22.26 -22.08
N ALA A 420 29.31 -22.48 -20.77
CA ALA A 420 30.38 -22.82 -19.81
C ALA A 420 30.47 -24.32 -19.53
#